data_AF-A0A397UTF6-F1
#
_entry.id   AF-A0A397UTF6-F1
#
_cell.length_a   1.000
_cell.length_b   1.000
_cell.length_c   1.000
_cell.angle_alpha   90.00
_cell.angle_beta   90.00
_cell.angle_gamma   90.00
#
_symmetry.space_group_name_H-M   'P 1'
#
loop_
_entity.id
_entity.type
_entity.pdbx_description
1 polymer ?
#
loop_
_entity_poly.entity_id
_entity_poly.type
_entity_poly.pdbx_seq_one_letter_code
_entity_poly.pdbx_strand_id
1 'polypeptide(L)'
;MKSFRSILHLFITFIILLITKSYSQFTSLSPDCSSAVQTFLNSSEFNACFPYNKLSSQFNHVVFRNFTTNEKDIINAEDSICSLPKCSDSLISNFNSTFQSKCSADIAKNSPDALGVSILIYAYSPARDSICFKNSTGGYCLVEIGENIVNNLMPGSSFTNLSSKVLCTDCVKSIANTCLKYIKSHPLPANLALVFGSTTNITDYLNQTCGASFL
;
A
#
# COMPACT_ATOMS: atom_id res chain seq x y z
N MET A 1 -3.55 -13.12 -17.32
CA MET A 1 -4.56 -12.15 -16.79
C MET A 1 -4.86 -12.26 -15.28
N LYS A 2 -4.49 -13.33 -14.55
CA LYS A 2 -4.68 -13.41 -13.08
C LYS A 2 -3.66 -12.61 -12.24
N SER A 3 -2.62 -12.06 -12.86
CA SER A 3 -1.42 -11.52 -12.19
C SER A 3 -1.38 -9.99 -12.02
N PHE A 4 -1.92 -9.22 -12.97
CA PHE A 4 -2.12 -7.76 -12.79
C PHE A 4 -3.08 -7.46 -11.60
N ARG A 5 -4.02 -8.40 -11.41
CA ARG A 5 -4.94 -8.51 -10.28
C ARG A 5 -4.27 -8.59 -8.91
N SER A 6 -3.00 -8.96 -8.82
CA SER A 6 -2.29 -9.04 -7.54
C SER A 6 -1.63 -7.72 -7.21
N ILE A 7 -0.87 -7.05 -8.11
CA ILE A 7 0.04 -5.98 -7.66
C ILE A 7 -0.60 -4.58 -7.62
N LEU A 8 -1.43 -4.18 -8.59
CA LEU A 8 -2.21 -2.93 -8.47
C LEU A 8 -3.28 -3.07 -7.38
N HIS A 9 -3.89 -4.26 -7.30
CA HIS A 9 -4.77 -4.59 -6.19
C HIS A 9 -3.99 -4.66 -4.88
N LEU A 10 -2.73 -5.07 -4.83
CA LEU A 10 -1.85 -5.00 -3.65
C LEU A 10 -1.43 -3.58 -3.33
N PHE A 11 -1.29 -2.68 -4.30
CA PHE A 11 -0.98 -1.28 -4.03
C PHE A 11 -2.21 -0.59 -3.45
N ILE A 12 -3.36 -0.78 -4.09
CA ILE A 12 -4.67 -0.36 -3.59
C ILE A 12 -4.99 -1.08 -2.27
N THR A 13 -4.65 -2.37 -2.11
CA THR A 13 -4.86 -3.16 -0.88
C THR A 13 -3.84 -2.82 0.18
N PHE A 14 -2.62 -2.42 -0.14
CA PHE A 14 -1.61 -1.94 0.81
C PHE A 14 -2.06 -0.59 1.35
N ILE A 15 -2.51 0.30 0.47
CA ILE A 15 -3.12 1.57 0.83
C ILE A 15 -4.38 1.31 1.64
N ILE A 16 -5.30 0.47 1.18
CA ILE A 16 -6.50 0.04 1.94
C ILE A 16 -6.11 -0.66 3.24
N LEU A 17 -5.05 -1.45 3.36
CA LEU A 17 -4.69 -2.16 4.60
C LEU A 17 -4.08 -1.18 5.60
N LEU A 18 -3.19 -0.28 5.14
CA LEU A 18 -2.73 0.87 5.92
C LEU A 18 -3.92 1.71 6.40
N ILE A 19 -4.92 1.84 5.54
CA ILE A 19 -6.03 2.75 5.73
C ILE A 19 -7.24 2.12 6.42
N THR A 20 -7.56 0.84 6.30
CA THR A 20 -8.84 0.25 6.77
C THR A 20 -8.65 -0.74 7.90
N LYS A 21 -7.45 -1.29 8.06
CA LYS A 21 -7.14 -2.14 9.21
C LYS A 21 -6.58 -1.28 10.34
N SER A 22 -7.52 -0.61 11.02
CA SER A 22 -7.26 -0.10 12.36
C SER A 22 -6.97 -1.26 13.33
N TYR A 23 -6.24 -0.94 14.40
CA TYR A 23 -5.79 -1.77 15.52
C TYR A 23 -6.73 -2.91 15.98
N SER A 24 -8.05 -2.74 15.84
CA SER A 24 -9.08 -3.69 16.28
C SER A 24 -9.31 -4.90 15.37
N GLN A 25 -8.61 -5.00 14.23
CA GLN A 25 -8.95 -5.95 13.17
C GLN A 25 -7.95 -7.09 12.92
N PHE A 26 -6.86 -7.19 13.70
CA PHE A 26 -5.95 -8.34 13.63
C PHE A 26 -6.50 -9.53 14.42
N THR A 27 -7.67 -10.02 14.01
CA THR A 27 -8.41 -11.08 14.71
C THR A 27 -7.80 -12.47 14.52
N SER A 28 -6.86 -12.62 13.57
CA SER A 28 -6.22 -13.89 13.24
C SER A 28 -4.75 -13.99 13.65
N LEU A 29 -4.22 -12.99 14.37
CA LEU A 29 -2.88 -13.05 14.97
C LEU A 29 -2.92 -13.69 16.36
N SER A 30 -1.88 -14.43 16.70
CA SER A 30 -1.65 -14.86 18.08
C SER A 30 -1.48 -13.65 19.02
N PRO A 31 -1.74 -13.80 20.34
CA PRO A 31 -1.58 -12.72 21.30
C PRO A 31 -0.18 -12.09 21.29
N ASP A 32 0.88 -12.91 21.22
CA ASP A 32 2.27 -12.45 21.18
C ASP A 32 2.57 -11.65 19.91
N CYS A 33 2.11 -12.14 18.76
CA CYS A 33 2.27 -11.45 17.49
C CYS A 33 1.53 -10.11 17.47
N SER A 34 0.26 -10.12 17.90
CA SER A 34 -0.57 -8.92 17.99
C SER A 34 0.07 -7.88 18.90
N SER A 35 0.53 -8.28 20.08
CA SER A 35 1.23 -7.39 21.02
C SER A 35 2.49 -6.77 20.42
N ALA A 36 3.28 -7.53 19.67
CA ALA A 36 4.48 -7.02 19.00
C ALA A 36 4.15 -5.96 17.93
N VAL A 37 3.15 -6.22 17.09
CA VAL A 37 2.68 -5.27 16.07
C VAL A 37 2.15 -3.99 16.73
N GLN A 38 1.33 -4.13 17.77
CA GLN A 38 0.75 -3.00 18.50
C GLN A 38 1.82 -2.14 19.18
N THR A 39 2.81 -2.77 19.80
CA THR A 39 3.92 -2.06 20.45
C THR A 39 4.68 -1.19 19.46
N PHE A 40 4.94 -1.71 18.25
CA PHE A 40 5.59 -0.95 17.20
C PHE A 40 4.73 0.23 16.71
N LEU A 41 3.47 -0.02 16.38
CA LEU A 41 2.55 1.01 15.87
C LEU A 41 2.32 2.15 16.85
N ASN A 42 2.33 1.86 18.16
CA ASN A 42 2.17 2.84 19.22
C ASN A 42 3.51 3.48 19.67
N SER A 43 4.64 3.03 19.12
CA SER A 43 5.95 3.57 19.49
C SER A 43 6.09 5.03 19.06
N SER A 44 6.75 5.84 19.88
CA SER A 44 7.05 7.24 19.55
C SER A 44 7.98 7.34 18.33
N GLU A 45 8.91 6.39 18.17
CA GLU A 45 9.84 6.34 17.05
C GLU A 45 9.12 6.15 15.71
N PHE A 46 8.17 5.21 15.63
CA PHE A 46 7.34 5.05 14.44
C PHE A 46 6.44 6.26 14.21
N ASN A 47 5.80 6.79 15.27
CA ASN A 47 4.93 7.96 15.16
C ASN A 47 5.64 9.26 14.77
N ALA A 48 6.98 9.31 14.89
CA ALA A 48 7.79 10.43 14.41
C ALA A 48 7.94 10.47 12.88
N CYS A 49 7.71 9.34 12.19
CA CYS A 49 7.91 9.20 10.74
C CYS A 49 6.67 8.69 9.98
N PHE A 50 5.69 8.14 10.71
CA PHE A 50 4.37 7.79 10.19
C PHE A 50 3.34 8.04 11.30
N PRO A 51 2.41 9.00 11.16
CA PRO A 51 1.62 9.51 12.28
C PRO A 51 0.43 8.60 12.61
N TYR A 52 0.69 7.32 12.87
CA TYR A 52 -0.31 6.27 13.08
C TYR A 52 -1.37 6.67 14.09
N ASN A 53 -0.98 7.19 15.25
CA ASN A 53 -1.91 7.56 16.32
C ASN A 53 -2.89 8.65 15.87
N LYS A 54 -2.44 9.60 15.04
CA LYS A 54 -3.31 10.66 14.49
C LYS A 54 -4.27 10.13 13.43
N LEU A 55 -3.82 9.18 12.62
CA LEU A 55 -4.57 8.66 11.47
C LEU A 55 -5.47 7.48 11.84
N SER A 56 -5.19 6.79 12.95
CA SER A 56 -5.88 5.57 13.38
C SER A 56 -7.41 5.68 13.44
N SER A 57 -7.94 6.85 13.78
CA SER A 57 -9.38 7.14 13.80
C SER A 57 -9.96 7.48 12.42
N GLN A 58 -9.16 8.11 11.55
CA GLN A 58 -9.56 8.49 10.18
C GLN A 58 -9.63 7.27 9.24
N PHE A 59 -8.80 6.27 9.53
CA PHE A 59 -8.72 5.00 8.82
C PHE A 59 -10.05 4.22 8.74
N ASN A 60 -10.94 4.32 9.73
CA ASN A 60 -12.24 3.64 9.65
C ASN A 60 -13.18 4.20 8.55
N HIS A 61 -12.91 5.40 8.02
CA HIS A 61 -13.79 6.09 7.06
C HIS A 61 -13.29 6.01 5.61
N VAL A 62 -12.01 5.70 5.39
CA VAL A 62 -11.39 5.79 4.07
C VAL A 62 -11.43 4.43 3.37
N VAL A 63 -12.62 4.03 2.95
CA VAL A 63 -12.79 2.94 1.99
C VAL A 63 -12.91 3.58 0.60
N PHE A 64 -12.13 3.13 -0.40
CA PHE A 64 -12.21 3.66 -1.78
C PHE A 64 -13.63 3.67 -2.39
N ARG A 65 -14.56 2.86 -1.86
CA ARG A 65 -15.99 2.91 -2.24
C ARG A 65 -16.66 4.25 -1.96
N ASN A 66 -16.14 5.00 -1.00
CA ASN A 66 -16.64 6.30 -0.56
C ASN A 66 -15.58 7.39 -0.78
N PHE A 67 -14.74 7.25 -1.82
CA PHE A 67 -13.65 8.20 -2.09
C PHE A 67 -14.17 9.64 -2.18
N THR A 68 -15.27 9.87 -2.92
CA THR A 68 -15.87 11.20 -3.11
C THR A 68 -16.39 11.84 -1.82
N THR A 69 -16.78 11.06 -0.82
CA THR A 69 -17.24 11.60 0.47
C THR A 69 -16.11 11.84 1.46
N ASN A 70 -14.92 11.28 1.21
CA ASN A 70 -13.78 11.31 2.15
C ASN A 70 -12.50 11.90 1.52
N GLU A 71 -12.58 12.52 0.35
CA GLU A 71 -11.43 13.08 -0.38
C GLU A 71 -10.59 14.01 0.50
N LYS A 72 -11.25 14.90 1.26
CA LYS A 72 -10.58 15.79 2.20
C LYS A 72 -9.84 15.05 3.31
N ASP A 73 -10.38 13.95 3.82
CA ASP A 73 -9.73 13.14 4.85
C ASP A 73 -8.53 12.39 4.30
N ILE A 74 -8.59 11.95 3.03
CA ILE A 74 -7.45 11.37 2.31
C ILE A 74 -6.33 12.41 2.16
N ILE A 75 -6.65 13.61 1.66
CA ILE A 75 -5.68 14.69 1.50
C ILE A 75 -5.04 15.06 2.85
N ASN A 76 -5.84 15.18 3.92
CA ASN A 76 -5.34 15.46 5.26
C ASN A 76 -4.39 14.36 5.78
N ALA A 77 -4.70 13.10 5.47
CA ALA A 77 -3.85 11.97 5.83
C ALA A 77 -2.54 12.00 5.04
N GLU A 78 -2.61 12.28 3.73
CA GLU A 78 -1.42 12.43 2.88
C GLU A 78 -0.55 13.60 3.35
N ASP A 79 -1.12 14.79 3.63
CA ASP A 79 -0.37 15.92 4.20
C ASP A 79 0.29 15.57 5.54
N SER A 80 -0.43 14.85 6.41
CA SER A 80 0.11 14.41 7.69
C SER A 80 1.27 13.43 7.53
N ILE A 81 1.18 12.51 6.57
CA ILE A 81 2.26 11.55 6.27
C ILE A 81 3.44 12.28 5.62
N CYS A 82 3.18 13.07 4.58
CA CYS A 82 4.17 13.69 3.71
C CYS A 82 4.91 14.86 4.37
N SER A 83 4.38 15.45 5.43
CA SER A 83 5.07 16.45 6.25
C SER A 83 6.10 15.87 7.22
N LEU A 84 6.09 14.55 7.46
CA LEU A 84 7.05 13.86 8.32
C LEU A 84 8.20 13.24 7.50
N PRO A 85 9.39 13.08 8.10
CA PRO A 85 10.46 12.31 7.46
C PRO A 85 10.03 10.84 7.27
N LYS A 86 10.57 10.20 6.24
CA LYS A 86 10.42 8.75 6.05
C LYS A 86 11.08 8.00 7.22
N CYS A 87 10.47 6.89 7.65
CA CYS A 87 11.06 6.05 8.68
C CYS A 87 12.39 5.47 8.19
N SER A 88 13.37 5.37 9.09
CA SER A 88 14.68 4.83 8.76
C SER A 88 14.59 3.34 8.41
N ASP A 89 15.48 2.90 7.52
CA ASP A 89 15.56 1.47 7.16
C ASP A 89 15.86 0.60 8.38
N SER A 90 16.63 1.12 9.35
CA SER A 90 16.92 0.43 10.61
C SER A 90 15.66 0.21 11.45
N LEU A 91 14.78 1.20 11.56
CA LEU A 91 13.52 1.06 12.30
C LEU A 91 12.64 -0.02 11.68
N ILE A 92 12.47 0.03 10.35
CA ILE A 92 11.65 -0.95 9.62
C ILE A 92 12.27 -2.36 9.69
N SER A 93 13.59 -2.47 9.57
CA SER A 93 14.32 -3.74 9.69
C SER A 93 14.20 -4.34 11.11
N ASN A 94 14.33 -3.52 12.15
CA ASN A 94 14.18 -3.95 13.53
C ASN A 94 12.75 -4.43 13.82
N PHE A 95 11.75 -3.72 13.29
CA PHE A 95 10.37 -4.18 13.37
C PHE A 95 10.18 -5.51 12.63
N ASN A 96 10.72 -5.65 11.42
CA ASN A 96 10.65 -6.90 10.68
C ASN A 96 11.26 -8.06 11.47
N SER A 97 12.44 -7.88 12.07
CA SER A 97 13.06 -8.92 12.91
C SER A 97 12.17 -9.33 14.09
N THR A 98 11.61 -8.34 14.79
CA THR A 98 10.69 -8.57 15.91
C THR A 98 9.43 -9.30 15.45
N PHE A 99 8.85 -8.86 14.32
CA PHE A 99 7.66 -9.45 13.71
C PHE A 99 7.93 -10.90 13.30
N GLN A 100 9.01 -11.19 12.58
CA GLN A 100 9.38 -12.57 12.18
C GLN A 100 9.55 -13.49 13.39
N SER A 101 10.15 -12.99 14.49
CA SER A 101 10.33 -13.76 15.72
C SER A 101 9.00 -14.04 16.42
N LYS A 102 8.22 -12.98 16.71
CA LYS A 102 6.99 -13.06 17.52
C LYS A 102 5.78 -13.61 16.76
N CYS A 103 5.80 -13.55 15.42
CA CYS A 103 4.72 -13.98 14.55
C CYS A 103 5.07 -15.22 13.73
N SER A 104 6.18 -15.91 14.01
CA SER A 104 6.64 -17.08 13.24
C SER A 104 5.56 -18.14 13.05
N ALA A 105 4.78 -18.45 14.10
CA ALA A 105 3.68 -19.39 14.03
C ALA A 105 2.51 -18.90 13.14
N ASP A 106 2.18 -17.61 13.17
CA ASP A 106 1.12 -17.02 12.36
C ASP A 106 1.54 -16.94 10.88
N ILE A 107 2.81 -16.61 10.62
CA ILE A 107 3.42 -16.61 9.29
C ILE A 107 3.42 -18.02 8.70
N ALA A 108 3.86 -19.03 9.46
CA ALA A 108 3.88 -20.43 9.02
C ALA A 108 2.48 -20.96 8.67
N LYS A 109 1.44 -20.44 9.33
CA LYS A 109 0.03 -20.75 9.04
C LYS A 109 -0.55 -19.96 7.88
N ASN A 110 0.20 -19.05 7.26
CA ASN A 110 -0.30 -18.09 6.29
C ASN A 110 -1.52 -17.32 6.83
N SER A 111 -1.48 -16.92 8.11
CA SER A 111 -2.52 -16.09 8.71
C SER A 111 -2.73 -14.84 7.84
N PRO A 112 -3.97 -14.50 7.42
CA PRO A 112 -4.23 -13.35 6.57
C PRO A 112 -3.68 -12.05 7.14
N ASP A 113 -3.75 -11.88 8.47
CA ASP A 113 -3.22 -10.70 9.14
C ASP A 113 -1.69 -10.68 9.15
N ALA A 114 -1.04 -11.85 9.34
CA ALA A 114 0.42 -11.95 9.31
C ALA A 114 0.97 -11.70 7.90
N LEU A 115 0.27 -12.17 6.87
CA LEU A 115 0.57 -11.84 5.48
C LEU A 115 0.38 -10.33 5.23
N GLY A 116 -0.71 -9.75 5.72
CA GLY A 116 -0.96 -8.31 5.65
C GLY A 116 0.19 -7.50 6.23
N VAL A 117 0.62 -7.80 7.45
CA VAL A 117 1.74 -7.11 8.11
C VAL A 117 3.06 -7.34 7.36
N SER A 118 3.31 -8.56 6.85
CA SER A 118 4.50 -8.84 6.03
C SER A 118 4.54 -7.98 4.76
N ILE A 119 3.40 -7.80 4.10
CA ILE A 119 3.25 -6.92 2.93
C ILE A 119 3.51 -5.47 3.32
N LEU A 120 2.96 -5.02 4.45
CA LEU A 120 3.15 -3.66 4.97
C LEU A 120 4.62 -3.34 5.22
N ILE A 121 5.34 -4.25 5.88
CA ILE A 121 6.77 -4.11 6.14
C ILE A 121 7.56 -4.06 4.82
N TYR A 122 7.33 -5.02 3.93
CA TYR A 122 8.08 -5.13 2.68
C TYR A 122 7.86 -3.93 1.76
N ALA A 123 6.60 -3.49 1.61
CA ALA A 123 6.24 -2.40 0.69
C ALA A 123 6.23 -1.02 1.35
N TYR A 124 6.65 -0.89 2.62
CA TYR A 124 6.70 0.40 3.33
C TYR A 124 7.40 1.48 2.51
N SER A 125 8.62 1.19 2.05
CA SER A 125 9.47 2.18 1.37
C SER A 125 8.84 2.70 0.06
N PRO A 126 8.51 1.86 -0.94
CA PRO A 126 7.93 2.35 -2.19
C PRO A 126 6.54 2.95 -2.01
N ALA A 127 5.76 2.48 -1.04
CA ALA A 127 4.44 3.03 -0.79
C ALA A 127 4.49 4.38 -0.07
N ARG A 128 5.42 4.56 0.88
CA ARG A 128 5.65 5.85 1.54
C ARG A 128 6.06 6.92 0.54
N ASP A 129 6.84 6.57 -0.48
CA ASP A 129 7.20 7.47 -1.57
C ASP A 129 5.98 7.76 -2.45
N SER A 130 5.22 6.71 -2.79
CA SER A 130 4.05 6.80 -3.66
C SER A 130 2.91 7.64 -3.10
N ILE A 131 2.64 7.53 -1.79
CA ILE A 131 1.63 8.34 -1.07
C ILE A 131 1.93 9.84 -1.21
N CYS A 132 3.19 10.23 -1.42
CA CYS A 132 3.59 11.62 -1.50
C CYS A 132 3.87 12.12 -2.91
N PHE A 133 3.63 11.31 -3.93
CA PHE A 133 3.69 11.82 -5.29
C PHE A 133 2.57 12.82 -5.53
N LYS A 134 2.96 13.91 -6.19
CA LYS A 134 2.05 14.96 -6.64
C LYS A 134 2.04 14.99 -8.16
N ASN A 135 0.87 15.28 -8.72
CA ASN A 135 0.73 15.52 -10.15
C ASN A 135 1.21 16.93 -10.51
N SER A 136 1.10 17.27 -11.80
CA SER A 136 1.52 18.56 -12.35
C SER A 136 0.76 19.77 -11.80
N THR A 137 -0.42 19.57 -11.20
CA THR A 137 -1.21 20.63 -10.55
C THR A 137 -0.92 20.77 -9.06
N GLY A 138 -0.07 19.90 -8.50
CA GLY A 138 0.28 19.89 -7.08
C GLY A 138 -0.68 19.09 -6.18
N GLY A 139 -1.70 18.44 -6.76
CA GLY A 139 -2.58 17.50 -6.06
C GLY A 139 -1.92 16.13 -5.89
N TYR A 140 -2.36 15.36 -4.90
CA TYR A 140 -1.80 14.03 -4.65
C TYR A 140 -2.20 13.01 -5.71
N CYS A 141 -1.24 12.15 -6.06
CA CYS A 141 -1.45 11.14 -7.08
C CYS A 141 -2.46 10.08 -6.70
N LEU A 142 -2.60 9.73 -5.42
CA LEU A 142 -3.63 8.78 -4.99
C LEU A 142 -5.03 9.37 -5.13
N VAL A 143 -5.15 10.69 -4.94
CA VAL A 143 -6.41 11.40 -5.14
C VAL A 143 -6.80 11.39 -6.61
N GLU A 144 -5.89 11.77 -7.50
CA GLU A 144 -6.11 11.71 -8.96
C GLU A 144 -6.51 10.29 -9.40
N ILE A 145 -5.82 9.26 -8.93
CA ILE A 145 -6.14 7.88 -9.27
C ILE A 145 -7.52 7.49 -8.75
N GLY A 146 -7.86 7.87 -7.50
CA GLY A 146 -9.17 7.65 -6.91
C GLY A 146 -10.30 8.28 -7.71
N GLU A 147 -10.15 9.56 -8.06
CA GLU A 147 -11.10 10.29 -8.91
C GLU A 147 -11.23 9.64 -10.30
N ASN A 148 -10.11 9.30 -10.93
CA ASN A 148 -10.12 8.65 -12.24
C ASN A 148 -10.83 7.29 -12.19
N ILE A 149 -10.62 6.51 -11.13
CA ILE A 149 -11.35 5.26 -10.89
C ILE A 149 -12.84 5.55 -10.75
N VAL A 150 -13.26 6.45 -9.85
CA VAL A 150 -14.68 6.73 -9.60
C VAL A 150 -15.38 7.27 -10.86
N ASN A 151 -14.73 8.16 -11.61
CA ASN A 151 -15.32 8.82 -12.77
C ASN A 151 -15.35 7.92 -14.02
N ASN A 152 -14.48 6.92 -14.11
CA ASN A 152 -14.35 6.06 -15.29
C ASN A 152 -14.78 4.60 -15.06
N LEU A 153 -15.05 4.20 -13.82
CA LEU A 153 -15.57 2.87 -13.49
C LEU A 153 -17.02 2.97 -13.01
N MET A 154 -17.90 2.19 -13.64
CA MET A 154 -19.27 2.06 -13.14
C MET A 154 -19.27 1.38 -11.76
N PRO A 155 -20.16 1.76 -10.83
CA PRO A 155 -20.34 1.05 -9.56
C PRO A 155 -20.54 -0.46 -9.80
N GLY A 156 -19.70 -1.29 -9.19
CA GLY A 156 -19.74 -2.75 -9.34
C GLY A 156 -18.89 -3.32 -10.49
N SER A 157 -18.23 -2.47 -11.28
CA SER A 157 -17.25 -2.93 -12.27
C SER A 157 -15.96 -3.41 -11.60
N SER A 158 -15.36 -4.46 -12.17
CA SER A 158 -14.13 -5.04 -11.65
C SER A 158 -12.92 -4.23 -12.11
N PHE A 159 -11.92 -4.05 -11.24
CA PHE A 159 -10.61 -3.44 -11.55
C PHE A 159 -9.78 -4.23 -12.60
N THR A 160 -10.40 -5.15 -13.33
CA THR A 160 -9.73 -6.11 -14.22
C THR A 160 -9.36 -5.52 -15.57
N ASN A 161 -9.98 -4.41 -15.99
CA ASN A 161 -9.69 -3.72 -17.25
C ASN A 161 -9.86 -2.21 -17.07
N LEU A 162 -8.94 -1.58 -16.33
CA LEU A 162 -8.91 -0.12 -16.27
C LEU A 162 -8.56 0.43 -17.65
N SER A 163 -9.23 1.49 -18.08
CA SER A 163 -8.98 2.11 -19.38
C SER A 163 -7.64 2.86 -19.36
N SER A 164 -7.10 3.16 -20.54
CA SER A 164 -5.90 4.00 -20.67
C SER A 164 -6.06 5.37 -20.02
N LYS A 165 -7.29 5.90 -19.93
CA LYS A 165 -7.57 7.17 -19.22
C LYS A 165 -7.28 7.10 -17.72
N VAL A 166 -7.39 5.93 -17.11
CA VAL A 166 -7.11 5.72 -15.68
C VAL A 166 -5.65 5.34 -15.45
N LEU A 167 -5.09 4.52 -16.34
CA LEU A 167 -3.76 3.92 -16.15
C LEU A 167 -2.61 4.74 -16.72
N CYS A 168 -2.84 5.52 -17.77
CA CYS A 168 -1.77 6.15 -18.53
C CYS A 168 -1.56 7.60 -18.09
N THR A 169 -1.52 7.82 -16.77
CA THR A 169 -1.22 9.13 -16.18
C THR A 169 0.20 9.15 -15.60
N ASP A 170 0.76 10.35 -15.46
CA ASP A 170 2.09 10.53 -14.86
C ASP A 170 2.15 10.02 -13.42
N CYS A 171 1.03 10.09 -12.70
CA CYS A 171 0.90 9.54 -11.35
C CYS A 171 1.04 8.02 -11.33
N VAL A 172 0.30 7.31 -12.20
CA VAL A 172 0.41 5.85 -12.30
C VAL A 172 1.82 5.46 -12.76
N LYS A 173 2.40 6.18 -13.71
CA LYS A 173 3.78 5.98 -14.17
C LYS A 173 4.79 6.09 -13.02
N SER A 174 4.70 7.16 -12.23
CA SER A 174 5.61 7.44 -11.11
C SER A 174 5.53 6.37 -10.02
N ILE A 175 4.31 5.97 -9.66
CA ILE A 175 4.06 4.90 -8.68
C ILE A 175 4.58 3.55 -9.20
N ALA A 176 4.26 3.20 -10.45
CA ALA A 176 4.67 1.95 -11.06
C ALA A 176 6.20 1.85 -11.14
N ASN A 177 6.87 2.90 -11.62
CA ASN A 177 8.33 2.92 -11.71
C ASN A 177 9.01 2.81 -10.34
N THR A 178 8.45 3.46 -9.32
CA THR A 178 8.94 3.38 -7.94
C THR A 178 8.82 1.96 -7.39
N CYS A 179 7.64 1.35 -7.53
CA CYS A 179 7.40 -0.02 -7.08
C CYS A 179 8.25 -1.04 -7.85
N LEU A 180 8.31 -0.95 -9.17
CA LEU A 180 9.09 -1.87 -10.01
C LEU A 180 10.59 -1.78 -9.72
N LYS A 181 11.13 -0.56 -9.56
CA LYS A 181 12.52 -0.34 -9.15
C LYS A 181 12.81 -0.96 -7.78
N TYR A 182 11.89 -0.80 -6.83
CA TYR A 182 12.02 -1.39 -5.50
C TYR A 182 12.04 -2.92 -5.55
N ILE A 183 11.04 -3.54 -6.18
CA ILE A 183 10.95 -5.01 -6.26
C ILE A 183 12.15 -5.61 -7.02
N LYS A 184 12.67 -4.91 -8.04
CA LYS A 184 13.88 -5.36 -8.76
C LYS A 184 15.13 -5.38 -7.88
N SER A 185 15.22 -4.45 -6.92
CA SER A 185 16.37 -4.33 -6.00
C SER A 185 16.18 -5.11 -4.70
N HIS A 186 14.95 -5.49 -4.36
CA HIS A 186 14.60 -6.17 -3.12
C HIS A 186 13.78 -7.42 -3.48
N PRO A 187 14.41 -8.61 -3.59
CA PRO A 187 13.69 -9.84 -3.87
C PRO A 187 12.57 -10.10 -2.87
N LEU A 188 11.43 -10.55 -3.37
CA LEU A 188 10.26 -10.87 -2.55
C LEU A 188 10.59 -12.00 -1.55
N PRO A 189 10.26 -11.83 -0.27
CA PRO A 189 10.26 -12.91 0.69
C PRO A 189 9.41 -14.10 0.21
N ALA A 190 9.81 -15.33 0.52
CA ALA A 190 9.15 -16.54 0.03
C ALA A 190 7.66 -16.62 0.42
N ASN A 191 7.31 -16.17 1.63
CA ASN A 191 5.93 -16.09 2.11
C ASN A 191 5.07 -15.08 1.33
N LEU A 192 5.71 -14.12 0.66
CA LEU A 192 5.06 -13.09 -0.14
C LEU A 192 5.02 -13.46 -1.63
N ALA A 193 5.89 -14.34 -2.12
CA ALA A 193 5.91 -14.76 -3.53
C ALA A 193 4.53 -15.28 -4.03
N LEU A 194 3.78 -15.98 -3.16
CA LEU A 194 2.42 -16.46 -3.44
C LEU A 194 1.39 -15.34 -3.61
N VAL A 195 1.63 -14.19 -2.97
CA VAL A 195 0.72 -13.04 -2.97
C VAL A 195 1.03 -12.08 -4.12
N PHE A 196 2.31 -11.81 -4.37
CA PHE A 196 2.74 -10.82 -5.37
C PHE A 196 2.75 -11.35 -6.80
N GLY A 197 2.88 -12.66 -7.03
CA GLY A 197 3.04 -13.19 -8.40
C GLY A 197 4.28 -12.62 -9.12
N SER A 198 4.37 -12.76 -10.45
CA SER A 198 5.51 -12.25 -11.23
C SER A 198 5.34 -10.78 -11.64
N THR A 199 6.37 -9.97 -11.41
CA THR A 199 6.48 -8.54 -11.79
C THR A 199 6.43 -8.29 -13.30
N THR A 200 6.77 -9.29 -14.12
CA THR A 200 6.72 -9.20 -15.59
C THR A 200 5.34 -8.79 -16.09
N ASN A 201 4.29 -9.22 -15.40
CA ASN A 201 2.91 -8.99 -15.81
C ASN A 201 2.43 -7.53 -15.69
N ILE A 202 3.02 -6.71 -14.80
CA ILE A 202 2.64 -5.29 -14.70
C ILE A 202 3.23 -4.52 -15.86
N THR A 203 4.53 -4.73 -16.10
CA THR A 203 5.28 -4.06 -17.15
C THR A 203 4.64 -4.35 -18.50
N ASP A 204 4.32 -5.62 -18.77
CA ASP A 204 3.66 -6.02 -20.01
C ASP A 204 2.28 -5.38 -20.15
N TYR A 205 1.48 -5.34 -19.08
CA TYR A 205 0.13 -4.77 -19.12
C TYR A 205 0.13 -3.24 -19.30
N LEU A 206 0.99 -2.52 -18.58
CA LEU A 206 1.14 -1.08 -18.73
C LEU A 206 1.70 -0.72 -20.10
N ASN A 207 2.66 -1.49 -20.62
CA ASN A 207 3.16 -1.29 -21.99
C ASN A 207 2.10 -1.60 -23.05
N GLN A 208 1.28 -2.63 -22.86
CA GLN A 208 0.16 -2.94 -23.77
C GLN A 208 -0.94 -1.88 -23.74
N THR A 209 -1.21 -1.28 -22.57
CA THR A 209 -2.32 -0.33 -22.39
C THR A 209 -1.92 1.11 -22.68
N CYS A 210 -0.69 1.50 -22.31
CA CYS A 210 -0.17 2.86 -22.36
C CYS A 210 0.95 3.08 -23.39
N GLY A 211 1.40 2.00 -24.05
CA GLY A 211 2.50 2.03 -25.01
C GLY A 211 3.85 1.66 -24.39
N ALA A 212 4.77 1.15 -25.23
CA ALA A 212 6.05 0.60 -24.79
C ALA A 212 7.01 1.62 -24.15
N SER A 213 6.78 2.92 -24.33
CA SER A 213 7.58 4.01 -23.73
C SER A 213 7.01 4.52 -22.40
N PHE A 214 5.96 3.87 -21.88
CA PHE A 214 5.29 4.35 -20.68
C PHE A 214 6.16 4.18 -19.44
N LEU A 215 6.79 3.02 -19.24
CA LEU A 215 7.63 2.73 -18.07
C LEU A 215 9.11 3.09 -18.28
#